data_AF-A0A0L7SPH4-F1
#
_entry.id   AF-A0A0L7SPH4-F1
#
_cell.length_a   1.000
_cell.length_b   1.000
_cell.length_c   1.000
_cell.angle_alpha   90.00
_cell.angle_beta   90.00
_cell.angle_gamma   90.00
#
_symmetry.space_group_name_H-M   'P 1'
#
loop_
_entity.id
_entity.type
_entity.pdbx_description
1 polymer ?
#
loop_
_entity_poly.entity_id
_entity_poly.type
_entity_poly.pdbx_seq_one_letter_code
_entity_poly.pdbx_strand_id
1 'polypeptide(L)'
;QRKMDDYFADDMNYGDISEKALKERYKLYDISSQVNPFTFPNRLESARILFDEFRSLSKSLSFVGEYQALIGKLIDHMQYRHGD
;
A
#
# COMPACT_ATOMS: atom_id res chain seq x y z
N GLN A 1 -20.36 3.35 -10.49
CA GLN A 1 -19.06 2.63 -10.40
C GLN A 1 -18.01 3.70 -10.14
N ARG A 2 -17.37 3.74 -8.96
CA ARG A 2 -16.23 4.64 -8.75
C ARG A 2 -15.08 4.10 -9.59
N LYS A 3 -14.49 4.94 -10.44
CA LYS A 3 -13.32 4.53 -11.22
C LYS A 3 -12.17 4.30 -10.24
N MET A 4 -11.35 3.30 -10.53
CA MET A 4 -10.12 3.03 -9.81
C MET A 4 -9.21 4.26 -9.75
N ASP A 5 -9.32 5.17 -10.74
CA ASP A 5 -8.60 6.44 -10.82
C ASP A 5 -9.23 7.61 -10.03
N ASP A 6 -10.17 7.34 -9.12
CA ASP A 6 -10.78 8.39 -8.29
C ASP A 6 -9.85 8.77 -7.12
N TYR A 7 -8.94 9.70 -7.39
CA TYR A 7 -7.99 10.23 -6.42
C TYR A 7 -8.62 11.06 -5.30
N PHE A 8 -9.89 11.47 -5.45
CA PHE A 8 -10.61 12.21 -4.42
C PHE A 8 -11.38 11.29 -3.46
N ALA A 9 -11.25 9.97 -3.64
CA ALA A 9 -11.86 9.01 -2.71
C ALA A 9 -11.40 9.32 -1.27
N ASP A 10 -12.37 9.33 -0.35
CA ASP A 10 -12.14 9.75 1.04
C ASP A 10 -10.96 9.00 1.69
N ASP A 11 -10.76 7.74 1.35
CA ASP A 11 -9.70 6.87 1.85
C ASP A 11 -8.30 7.23 1.31
N MET A 12 -8.20 7.94 0.18
CA MET A 12 -6.94 8.43 -0.39
C MET A 12 -6.52 9.81 0.17
N ASN A 13 -7.39 10.50 0.91
CA ASN A 13 -7.13 11.83 1.47
C ASN A 13 -6.34 11.81 2.80
N TYR A 14 -6.07 10.64 3.38
CA TYR A 14 -5.39 10.49 4.69
C TYR A 14 -3.86 10.27 4.57
N GLY A 15 -3.23 10.72 3.47
CA GLY A 15 -1.79 10.52 3.22
C GLY A 15 -0.83 11.37 4.07
N ASP A 16 -1.35 12.30 4.87
CA ASP A 16 -0.61 13.26 5.69
C ASP A 16 -0.54 12.88 7.19
N ILE A 17 -0.90 11.64 7.54
CA ILE A 17 -0.81 11.13 8.91
C ILE A 17 0.66 11.12 9.36
N SER A 18 0.95 11.79 10.47
CA SER A 18 2.29 11.82 11.09
C SER A 18 2.73 10.44 11.58
N GLU A 19 4.05 10.20 11.60
CA GLU A 19 4.66 8.99 12.20
C GLU A 19 4.15 8.72 13.63
N LYS A 20 4.04 9.78 14.44
CA LYS A 20 3.52 9.67 15.80
C LYS A 20 2.10 9.09 15.81
N ALA A 21 1.23 9.57 14.92
CA ALA A 21 -0.13 9.04 14.80
C ALA A 21 -0.15 7.60 14.29
N LEU A 22 0.69 7.24 13.29
CA LEU A 22 0.82 5.87 12.81
C LEU A 22 1.20 4.90 13.94
N LYS A 23 2.18 5.29 14.76
CA LYS A 23 2.65 4.48 15.90
C LYS A 23 1.65 4.47 17.05
N GLU A 24 1.27 5.63 17.58
CA GLU A 24 0.50 5.71 18.82
C GLU A 24 -0.97 5.37 18.63
N ARG A 25 -1.60 5.79 17.53
CA ARG A 25 -3.03 5.59 17.28
C ARG A 25 -3.31 4.29 16.55
N TYR A 26 -2.56 4.00 15.49
CA TYR A 26 -2.79 2.83 14.64
C TYR A 26 -1.90 1.63 14.99
N LYS A 27 -0.98 1.79 15.95
CA LYS A 27 -0.08 0.72 16.44
C LYS A 27 0.80 0.12 15.35
N LEU A 28 1.11 0.92 14.32
CA LEU A 28 1.96 0.54 13.19
C LEU A 28 3.43 0.72 13.56
N TYR A 29 3.91 -0.13 14.48
CA TYR A 29 5.32 -0.14 14.90
C TYR A 29 6.17 -1.06 14.02
N ASP A 30 5.60 -2.21 13.67
CA ASP A 30 6.22 -3.24 12.83
C ASP A 30 5.24 -3.58 11.72
N ILE A 31 5.57 -3.15 10.50
CA ILE A 31 4.69 -3.26 9.33
C ILE A 31 5.31 -4.06 8.19
N SER A 32 6.57 -4.45 8.31
CA SER A 32 7.29 -5.14 7.25
C SER A 32 8.42 -5.96 7.82
N SER A 33 8.54 -7.19 7.33
CA SER A 33 9.64 -8.08 7.68
C SER A 33 10.97 -7.68 7.01
N GLN A 34 10.90 -6.82 5.99
CA GLN A 34 12.04 -6.47 5.13
C GLN A 34 12.61 -5.08 5.42
N VAL A 35 11.76 -4.10 5.76
CA VAL A 35 12.20 -2.72 5.95
C VAL A 35 11.43 -2.01 7.07
N ASN A 36 12.14 -1.24 7.89
CA ASN A 36 11.50 -0.32 8.82
C ASN A 36 11.37 1.07 8.18
N PRO A 37 10.16 1.53 7.79
CA PRO A 37 10.00 2.79 7.08
C PRO A 37 10.28 4.04 7.93
N PHE A 38 10.32 3.91 9.26
CA PHE A 38 10.56 5.02 10.17
C PHE A 38 12.05 5.31 10.36
N THR A 39 12.91 4.34 10.07
CA THR A 39 14.37 4.48 10.24
C THR A 39 15.14 4.37 8.92
N PHE A 40 14.51 3.88 7.85
CA PHE A 40 15.16 3.70 6.57
C PHE A 40 15.38 5.06 5.87
N PRO A 41 16.61 5.36 5.41
CA PRO A 41 16.98 6.71 4.96
C PRO A 41 16.38 7.10 3.60
N ASN A 42 16.05 6.12 2.75
CA ASN A 42 15.47 6.38 1.43
C ASN A 42 13.98 6.02 1.41
N ARG A 43 13.13 7.03 1.56
CA ARG A 43 11.68 6.86 1.62
C ARG A 43 11.08 6.22 0.36
N LEU A 44 11.60 6.54 -0.83
CA LEU A 44 11.09 5.97 -2.08
C LEU A 44 11.41 4.47 -2.18
N GLU A 45 12.62 4.10 -1.81
CA GLU A 45 13.04 2.70 -1.83
C GLU A 45 12.34 1.89 -0.71
N SER A 46 12.13 2.49 0.47
CA SER A 46 11.29 1.88 1.51
C SER A 46 9.86 1.64 1.01
N ALA A 47 9.25 2.64 0.36
CA ALA A 47 7.90 2.47 -0.19
C ALA A 47 7.88 1.35 -1.24
N ARG A 48 8.88 1.27 -2.12
CA ARG A 48 9.00 0.19 -3.11
C ARG A 48 9.00 -1.19 -2.48
N ILE A 49 9.82 -1.40 -1.44
CA ILE A 49 9.91 -2.68 -0.72
C ILE A 49 8.57 -3.02 -0.04
N LEU A 50 7.92 -2.05 0.61
CA LEU A 50 6.62 -2.23 1.25
C LEU A 50 5.53 -2.67 0.24
N PHE A 51 5.46 -2.01 -0.91
CA PHE A 51 4.50 -2.37 -1.96
C PHE A 51 4.81 -3.74 -2.59
N ASP A 52 6.09 -4.10 -2.74
CA ASP A 52 6.48 -5.42 -3.23
C ASP A 52 6.11 -6.54 -2.26
N GLU A 53 6.31 -6.32 -0.95
CA GLU A 53 5.88 -7.25 0.11
C GLU A 53 4.36 -7.36 0.13
N PHE A 54 3.64 -6.24 0.08
CA PHE A 54 2.18 -6.22 0.01
C PHE A 54 1.65 -7.03 -1.19
N ARG A 55 2.21 -6.78 -2.39
CA ARG A 55 1.85 -7.54 -3.60
C ARG A 55 2.11 -9.03 -3.44
N SER A 56 3.24 -9.41 -2.85
CA SER A 56 3.60 -10.81 -2.62
C SER A 56 2.62 -11.50 -1.68
N LEU A 57 2.30 -10.87 -0.55
CA LEU A 57 1.40 -11.42 0.46
C LEU A 57 -0.04 -11.49 -0.06
N SER A 58 -0.49 -10.47 -0.78
CA SER A 58 -1.86 -10.40 -1.32
C SER A 58 -2.16 -11.43 -2.40
N LYS A 59 -1.14 -11.96 -3.11
CA LYS A 59 -1.34 -13.06 -4.08
C LYS A 59 -2.00 -14.29 -3.46
N SER A 60 -1.75 -14.55 -2.18
CA SER A 60 -2.37 -15.67 -1.47
C SER A 60 -3.86 -15.44 -1.18
N LEU A 61 -4.31 -14.18 -1.07
CA LEU A 61 -5.70 -13.81 -0.81
C LEU A 61 -6.55 -13.76 -2.08
N SER A 62 -5.91 -13.61 -3.23
CA SER A 62 -6.55 -13.58 -4.54
C SER A 62 -6.59 -14.95 -5.22
N PHE A 63 -6.40 -16.03 -4.46
CA PHE A 63 -6.08 -17.37 -4.96
C PHE A 63 -7.15 -18.01 -5.88
N VAL A 64 -8.39 -17.53 -5.89
CA VAL A 64 -9.49 -18.13 -6.67
C VAL A 64 -10.42 -17.06 -7.25
N GLY A 65 -10.68 -17.14 -8.56
CA GLY A 65 -11.75 -16.42 -9.25
C GLY A 65 -11.31 -15.28 -10.16
N GLU A 66 -12.27 -14.65 -10.84
CA GLU A 66 -12.07 -13.60 -11.86
C GLU A 66 -11.34 -12.35 -11.33
N TYR A 67 -11.27 -12.19 -10.00
CA TYR A 67 -10.64 -11.06 -9.31
C TYR A 67 -9.17 -11.30 -8.94
N GLN A 68 -8.59 -12.46 -9.28
CA GLN A 68 -7.20 -12.80 -8.95
C GLN A 68 -6.21 -11.71 -9.38
N ALA A 69 -6.41 -11.16 -10.59
CA ALA A 69 -5.55 -10.10 -11.13
C ALA A 69 -5.90 -8.71 -10.59
N LEU A 70 -7.10 -8.52 -10.05
CA LEU A 70 -7.59 -7.19 -9.65
C LEU A 70 -6.79 -6.64 -8.47
N ILE A 71 -6.46 -7.47 -7.48
CA ILE A 71 -5.67 -6.98 -6.32
C ILE A 71 -4.28 -6.53 -6.73
N GLY A 72 -3.64 -7.23 -7.67
CA GLY A 72 -2.32 -6.84 -8.18
C GLY A 72 -2.39 -5.48 -8.89
N LYS A 73 -3.39 -5.30 -9.75
CA LYS A 73 -3.65 -4.02 -10.42
C LYS A 73 -3.93 -2.89 -9.42
N LEU A 74 -4.70 -3.17 -8.35
CA LEU A 74 -4.97 -2.19 -7.29
C LEU A 74 -3.70 -1.76 -6.58
N ILE A 75 -2.82 -2.70 -6.27
CA ILE A 75 -1.54 -2.42 -5.61
C ILE A 75 -0.61 -1.64 -6.55
N ASP A 76 -0.55 -1.99 -7.83
CA ASP A 76 0.26 -1.29 -8.83
C ASP A 76 -0.23 0.15 -9.04
N HIS A 77 -1.55 0.35 -9.07
CA HIS A 77 -2.17 1.66 -9.13
C HIS A 77 -1.80 2.53 -7.93
N MET A 78 -1.95 1.98 -6.71
CA MET A 78 -1.58 2.65 -5.47
C MET A 78 -0.08 3.03 -5.43
N GLN A 79 0.80 2.21 -6.00
CA GLN A 79 2.24 2.44 -5.99
C GLN A 79 2.70 3.47 -7.03
N TYR A 80 2.22 3.35 -8.27
CA TYR A 80 2.80 4.06 -9.42
C TYR A 80 1.90 5.14 -10.01
N ARG A 81 0.66 5.31 -9.51
CA ARG A 81 -0.29 6.29 -10.04
C ARG A 81 -0.63 6.04 -11.52
N HIS A 82 -0.57 4.78 -11.94
CA HIS A 82 -0.95 4.32 -13.28
C HIS A 82 -1.91 3.15 -13.12
N GLY A 83 -3.18 3.41 -13.38
CA GLY A 83 -4.19 2.39 -13.67
C GLY A 83 -4.30 2.20 -15.17
N ASP A 84 -4.29 0.95 -15.62
CA ASP A 84 -4.88 0.57 -16.90
C ASP A 84 -6.33 0.12 -16.69
#